data_AF-E4SE12-F1
#
_entry.id   AF-E4SE12-F1
#
_cell.length_a   1.000
_cell.length_b   1.000
_cell.length_c   1.000
_cell.angle_alpha   90.00
_cell.angle_beta   90.00
_cell.angle_gamma   90.00
#
_symmetry.space_group_name_H-M   'P 1'
#
loop_
_entity.id
_entity.type
_entity.pdbx_description
1 polymer ?
#
loop_
_entity_poly.entity_id
_entity_poly.type
_entity_poly.pdbx_seq_one_letter_code
_entity_poly.pdbx_strand_id
1 'polypeptide(L)'
;MYLFVYGSLLSHNSHNYLLSGCKFIGNAILNGYALYKISWYPAIVPKNGCKVAGEVYKVDENTIEKIDDFEDEGEIYKRQEVNVVLNNSEIIKAWTYVYLREVDEKNYIPFENQPWRE
;
A
#
# COMPACT_ATOMS: atom_id res chain seq x y z
N MET A 1 7.62 11.78 7.01
CA MET A 1 6.55 11.68 5.99
C MET A 1 5.56 10.57 6.38
N TYR A 2 4.50 10.36 5.60
CA TYR A 2 3.56 9.26 5.80
C TYR A 2 3.64 8.26 4.65
N LEU A 3 3.54 6.97 4.97
CA LEU A 3 3.51 5.87 4.02
C LEU A 3 2.24 5.06 4.23
N PHE A 4 1.50 4.81 3.15
CA PHE A 4 0.36 3.90 3.10
C PHE A 4 0.78 2.56 2.50
N VAL A 5 0.57 1.50 3.26
CA VAL A 5 0.90 0.11 2.88
C VAL A 5 -0.35 -0.75 2.83
N TYR A 6 -0.40 -1.68 1.88
CA TYR A 6 -1.59 -2.50 1.58
C TYR A 6 -1.27 -3.99 1.34
N GLY A 7 0.00 -4.37 1.43
CA GLY A 7 0.50 -5.70 1.05
C GLY A 7 1.59 -6.20 1.98
N SER A 8 2.75 -6.57 1.43
CA SER A 8 3.86 -7.22 2.14
C SER A 8 4.35 -6.47 3.39
N LEU A 9 4.16 -5.15 3.44
CA LEU A 9 4.56 -4.30 4.57
C LEU A 9 3.49 -4.15 5.67
N LEU A 10 2.31 -4.76 5.54
CA LEU A 10 1.27 -4.73 6.59
C LEU A 10 1.76 -5.36 7.89
N SER A 11 1.23 -4.91 9.02
CA SER A 11 1.64 -5.33 10.38
C SER A 11 1.65 -6.84 10.63
N HIS A 12 0.79 -7.60 9.95
CA HIS A 12 0.73 -9.06 10.06
C HIS A 12 1.69 -9.82 9.14
N ASN A 13 2.41 -9.14 8.25
CA ASN A 13 3.33 -9.75 7.30
C ASN A 13 4.79 -9.65 7.78
N SER A 14 5.61 -10.61 7.34
CA SER A 14 7.00 -10.75 7.79
C SER A 14 7.87 -9.53 7.44
N HIS A 15 7.60 -8.86 6.31
CA HIS A 15 8.37 -7.70 5.83
C HIS A 15 8.07 -6.40 6.59
N ASN A 16 7.13 -6.39 7.54
CA ASN A 16 6.89 -5.23 8.41
C ASN A 16 8.13 -4.82 9.23
N TYR A 17 9.15 -5.68 9.33
CA TYR A 17 10.44 -5.32 9.96
C TYR A 17 11.08 -4.07 9.33
N LEU A 18 10.81 -3.78 8.05
CA LEU A 18 11.27 -2.55 7.38
C LEU A 18 10.66 -1.28 7.98
N LEU A 19 9.49 -1.40 8.60
CA LEU A 19 8.80 -0.35 9.33
C LEU A 19 9.03 -0.43 10.84
N SER A 20 9.96 -1.28 11.30
CA SER A 20 10.28 -1.39 12.71
C SER A 20 10.77 -0.05 13.27
N GLY A 21 10.16 0.39 14.37
CA GLY A 21 10.42 1.71 14.97
C GLY A 21 9.66 2.88 14.34
N CYS A 22 8.96 2.68 13.21
CA CYS A 22 8.08 3.68 12.63
C CYS A 22 6.79 3.80 13.46
N LYS A 23 6.24 5.02 13.54
CA LYS A 23 5.01 5.25 14.30
C LYS A 23 3.80 4.83 13.47
N PHE A 24 3.07 3.82 13.92
CA PHE A 24 1.75 3.49 13.38
C PHE A 24 0.77 4.64 13.63
N ILE A 25 0.12 5.11 12.57
CA ILE A 25 -0.85 6.21 12.62
C ILE A 25 -2.28 5.67 12.67
N GLY A 26 -2.57 4.63 11.90
CA GLY A 26 -3.88 3.98 11.89
C GLY A 26 -4.16 3.22 10.61
N ASN A 27 -5.28 2.50 10.61
CA ASN A 27 -5.84 1.91 9.40
C ASN A 27 -6.43 3.02 8.51
N ALA A 28 -6.32 2.83 7.20
CA ALA A 28 -6.79 3.79 6.21
C ALA A 28 -7.38 3.10 4.97
N ILE A 29 -8.15 3.88 4.22
CA ILE A 29 -8.72 3.50 2.93
C ILE A 29 -8.18 4.45 1.84
N LEU A 30 -7.61 3.86 0.80
CA LEU A 30 -7.26 4.54 -0.45
C LEU A 30 -8.40 4.36 -1.46
N ASN A 31 -8.96 5.46 -1.97
CA ASN A 31 -10.02 5.43 -2.97
C ASN A 31 -9.46 5.61 -4.39
N GLY A 32 -10.12 5.05 -5.40
CA GLY A 32 -9.70 5.17 -6.80
C GLY A 32 -8.61 4.20 -7.21
N TYR A 33 -8.36 3.16 -6.41
CA TYR A 33 -7.40 2.10 -6.68
C TYR A 33 -8.06 0.75 -6.44
N ALA A 34 -7.61 -0.25 -7.19
CA ALA A 34 -8.01 -1.64 -7.03
C ALA A 34 -6.81 -2.50 -6.65
N LEU A 35 -7.04 -3.48 -5.78
CA LEU A 35 -6.05 -4.43 -5.32
C LEU A 35 -6.15 -5.71 -6.17
N TYR A 36 -5.01 -6.24 -6.60
CA TYR A 36 -4.90 -7.44 -7.41
C TYR A 36 -3.89 -8.40 -6.80
N LYS A 37 -4.15 -9.71 -6.93
CA LYS A 37 -3.16 -10.75 -6.65
C LYS A 37 -2.26 -10.92 -7.88
N ILE A 38 -0.99 -10.52 -7.78
CA ILE A 38 -0.04 -10.71 -8.88
C ILE A 38 0.57 -12.12 -8.83
N SER A 39 1.00 -12.53 -7.64
CA SER A 39 1.56 -13.86 -7.39
C SER A 39 1.39 -14.21 -5.92
N TRP A 40 2.49 -14.35 -5.18
CA TRP A 40 2.52 -14.44 -3.72
C TRP A 40 2.36 -13.07 -3.04
N TYR A 41 2.38 -11.97 -3.80
CA TYR A 41 2.17 -10.60 -3.31
C TYR A 41 1.00 -9.90 -4.02
N PRO A 42 0.39 -8.89 -3.37
CA PRO A 42 -0.64 -8.07 -3.96
C PRO A 42 -0.05 -6.80 -4.60
N ALA A 43 -0.81 -6.17 -5.48
CA ALA A 43 -0.43 -4.90 -6.08
C ALA A 43 -1.66 -4.00 -6.31
N ILE A 44 -1.47 -2.68 -6.27
CA ILE A 44 -2.54 -1.72 -6.59
C ILE A 44 -2.35 -1.07 -7.96
N VAL A 45 -3.46 -0.84 -8.66
CA VAL A 45 -3.51 0.00 -9.87
C VAL A 45 -4.68 0.99 -9.80
N PRO A 46 -4.58 2.16 -10.46
CA PRO A 46 -5.67 3.12 -10.51
C PRO A 46 -6.93 2.51 -11.13
N LYS A 47 -8.06 2.58 -10.42
CA LYS A 47 -9.37 2.10 -10.89
C LYS A 47 -10.49 2.85 -10.19
N ASN A 48 -11.26 3.62 -10.96
CA ASN A 48 -12.38 4.40 -10.44
C ASN A 48 -13.44 3.52 -9.79
N GLY A 49 -13.98 3.97 -8.65
CA GLY A 49 -15.01 3.25 -7.90
C GLY A 49 -14.48 2.14 -6.99
N CYS A 50 -13.20 1.76 -7.10
CA CYS A 50 -12.56 0.79 -6.23
C CYS A 50 -11.89 1.45 -5.01
N LYS A 51 -11.63 0.62 -4.00
CA LYS A 51 -10.99 1.03 -2.75
C LYS A 51 -9.97 -0.03 -2.31
N VAL A 52 -8.95 0.44 -1.59
CA VAL A 52 -7.91 -0.39 -1.01
C VAL A 52 -7.83 -0.14 0.49
N ALA A 53 -7.93 -1.19 1.31
CA ALA A 53 -7.69 -1.13 2.74
C ALA A 53 -6.21 -1.34 3.05
N GLY A 54 -5.69 -0.56 4.00
CA GLY A 54 -4.30 -0.65 4.40
C GLY A 54 -4.00 0.09 5.70
N GLU A 55 -2.73 0.32 5.92
CA GLU A 55 -2.17 0.90 7.14
C GLU A 55 -1.33 2.13 6.81
N VAL A 56 -1.33 3.12 7.70
CA VAL A 56 -0.50 4.32 7.58
C VAL A 56 0.55 4.36 8.67
N TYR A 57 1.79 4.59 8.26
CA TYR A 57 2.94 4.76 9.14
C TYR A 57 3.60 6.10 8.92
N LYS A 58 4.09 6.71 10.00
CA LYS A 58 5.02 7.84 9.92
C LYS A 58 6.44 7.30 9.83
N VAL A 59 7.10 7.63 8.73
CA VAL A 59 8.43 7.13 8.35
C VAL A 59 9.38 8.31 8.10
N ASP A 60 10.68 8.06 8.18
CA ASP A 60 11.73 8.98 7.77
C ASP A 60 12.23 8.68 6.35
N GLU A 61 13.15 9.52 5.85
CA GLU A 61 13.72 9.39 4.51
C GLU A 61 14.52 8.09 4.34
N ASN A 62 15.26 7.67 5.36
CA ASN A 62 16.09 6.47 5.30
C ASN A 62 15.25 5.19 5.22
N THR A 63 14.16 5.11 5.99
CA THR A 63 13.19 4.01 5.88
C THR A 63 12.61 3.93 4.48
N ILE A 64 12.29 5.08 3.89
CA ILE A 64 11.67 5.15 2.57
C ILE A 64 12.62 4.73 1.46
N GLU A 65 13.90 5.11 1.51
CA GLU A 65 14.91 4.63 0.57
C GLU A 65 15.05 3.10 0.62
N LYS A 66 15.05 2.51 1.82
CA LYS A 66 15.09 1.04 1.97
C LYS A 66 13.86 0.35 1.38
N ILE A 67 12.70 1.00 1.44
CA ILE A 67 11.47 0.45 0.88
C ILE A 67 11.46 0.64 -0.65
N ASP A 68 11.98 1.74 -1.17
CA ASP A 68 12.18 1.92 -2.62
C ASP A 68 13.03 0.79 -3.19
N ASP A 69 14.13 0.44 -2.52
CA ASP A 69 15.00 -0.67 -2.91
C ASP A 69 14.27 -2.03 -2.81
N PHE A 70 13.39 -2.21 -1.83
CA PHE A 70 12.63 -3.45 -1.63
C PHE A 70 11.49 -3.64 -2.64
N GLU A 71 10.82 -2.56 -3.02
CA GLU A 71 9.68 -2.55 -3.95
C GLU A 71 10.13 -2.38 -5.42
N ASP A 72 11.44 -2.42 -5.72
CA ASP A 72 12.00 -2.18 -7.05
C ASP A 72 11.42 -0.90 -7.71
N GLU A 73 11.53 0.21 -6.97
CA GLU A 73 10.97 1.52 -7.36
C GLU A 73 11.50 1.99 -8.72
N GLY A 74 10.57 2.30 -9.63
CA GLY A 74 10.85 2.70 -11.01
C GLY A 74 10.84 1.55 -12.01
N GLU A 75 10.86 0.29 -11.57
CA GLU A 75 10.81 -0.89 -12.44
C GLU A 75 9.55 -1.74 -12.28
N ILE A 76 9.19 -2.10 -11.05
CA ILE A 76 8.01 -2.91 -10.74
C ILE A 76 6.90 -2.05 -10.16
N TYR A 77 7.26 -1.21 -9.21
CA TYR A 77 6.36 -0.25 -8.60
C TYR A 77 6.81 1.18 -8.85
N LYS A 78 5.89 2.12 -8.65
CA LYS A 78 6.16 3.54 -8.62
C LYS A 78 5.55 4.18 -7.39
N ARG A 79 6.37 4.86 -6.63
CA ARG A 79 6.02 5.62 -5.46
C ARG A 79 5.26 6.86 -5.90
N GLN A 80 4.06 6.99 -5.37
CA GLN A 80 3.13 8.05 -5.72
C GLN A 80 2.49 8.64 -4.46
N GLU A 81 2.34 9.97 -4.43
CA GLU A 81 1.55 10.62 -3.39
C GLU A 81 0.07 10.36 -3.64
N VAL A 82 -0.62 9.92 -2.58
CA VAL A 82 -2.05 9.66 -2.57
C VAL A 82 -2.70 10.27 -1.34
N ASN A 83 -3.99 10.53 -1.42
CA ASN A 83 -4.80 10.90 -0.26
C ASN A 83 -5.51 9.66 0.26
N VAL A 84 -5.28 9.33 1.53
CA VAL A 84 -5.93 8.21 2.22
C VAL A 84 -6.82 8.72 3.33
N VAL A 85 -7.93 8.00 3.57
CA VAL A 85 -8.90 8.33 4.60
C VAL A 85 -8.68 7.42 5.79
N LEU A 86 -8.27 7.98 6.92
CA LEU A 86 -8.14 7.25 8.18
C LEU A 86 -9.52 6.88 8.76
N ASN A 87 -9.55 5.90 9.67
CA ASN A 87 -10.78 5.49 10.35
C ASN A 87 -11.49 6.62 11.12
N ASN A 88 -10.76 7.66 11.55
CA ASN A 88 -11.31 8.86 12.19
C ASN A 88 -11.87 9.89 11.19
N SER A 89 -12.00 9.52 9.90
CA SER A 89 -12.40 10.40 8.77
C SER A 89 -11.40 11.51 8.42
N GLU A 90 -10.19 11.50 9.00
CA GLU A 90 -9.12 12.42 8.62
C GLU A 90 -8.50 11.99 7.29
N ILE A 91 -8.18 12.97 6.44
CA ILE A 91 -7.49 12.72 5.18
C ILE A 91 -6.01 13.04 5.37
N ILE A 92 -5.16 12.05 5.08
CA ILE A 92 -3.71 12.19 5.12
C ILE A 92 -3.14 12.03 3.72
N LYS A 93 -2.20 12.90 3.36
CA LYS A 93 -1.35 12.70 2.20
C LYS A 93 -0.22 11.74 2.57
N ALA A 94 -0.13 10.62 1.87
CA ALA A 94 0.87 9.58 2.10
C ALA A 94 1.48 9.12 0.78
N TRP A 95 2.70 8.60 0.85
CA TRP A 95 3.30 7.85 -0.24
C TRP A 95 2.72 6.44 -0.28
N THR A 96 2.62 5.86 -1.46
CA THR A 96 2.33 4.44 -1.66
C THR A 96 3.00 3.94 -2.93
N TYR A 97 3.14 2.63 -3.08
CA TYR A 97 3.75 2.00 -4.24
C TYR A 97 2.66 1.51 -5.20
N VAL A 98 2.66 1.98 -6.44
CA VAL A 98 1.65 1.65 -7.46
C VAL A 98 2.27 0.75 -8.52
N TYR A 99 1.60 -0.33 -8.88
CA TYR A 99 2.14 -1.30 -9.83
C TYR A 99 2.24 -0.72 -11.25
N LEU A 100 3.37 -0.97 -11.91
CA LEU A 100 3.65 -0.42 -13.25
C LEU A 100 3.27 -1.36 -14.41
N ARG A 101 2.93 -2.62 -14.13
CA ARG A 101 2.65 -3.63 -15.17
C ARG A 101 1.16 -3.91 -15.28
N GLU A 102 0.78 -4.62 -16.34
CA GLU A 102 -0.60 -5.04 -16.56
C GLU A 102 -1.05 -6.04 -15.49
N VAL A 103 -2.34 -6.00 -15.17
CA VAL A 103 -2.99 -6.89 -14.20
C VAL A 103 -4.06 -7.72 -14.90
N ASP A 104 -4.25 -8.96 -14.46
CA ASP A 104 -5.38 -9.78 -14.90
C ASP A 104 -6.61 -9.46 -14.01
N GLU A 105 -7.71 -9.03 -14.65
CA GLU A 105 -8.97 -8.74 -13.98
C GLU A 105 -9.54 -9.92 -13.20
N LYS A 106 -9.17 -11.16 -13.55
CA LYS A 106 -9.54 -12.36 -12.79
C LYS A 106 -8.90 -12.40 -11.40
N ASN A 107 -7.81 -11.68 -11.20
CA ASN A 107 -7.08 -11.61 -9.94
C ASN A 107 -7.45 -10.40 -9.09
N TYR A 108 -8.50 -9.67 -9.46
CA TYR A 108 -9.03 -8.57 -8.65
C TYR A 108 -9.45 -9.08 -7.27
N ILE A 109 -9.12 -8.31 -6.22
CA ILE A 109 -9.48 -8.60 -4.84
C ILE A 109 -10.57 -7.61 -4.40
N PRO A 110 -11.82 -8.07 -4.26
CA PRO A 110 -12.93 -7.26 -3.74
C PRO A 110 -12.62 -6.68 -2.37
N PHE A 111 -13.15 -5.50 -2.07
CA PHE A 111 -12.84 -4.77 -0.84
C PHE A 111 -13.21 -5.55 0.43
N GLU A 112 -14.27 -6.36 0.38
CA GLU A 112 -14.68 -7.27 1.45
C GLU A 112 -13.66 -8.37 1.79
N ASN A 113 -12.74 -8.65 0.85
CA ASN A 113 -11.68 -9.65 1.01
C ASN A 113 -10.33 -9.01 1.35
N GLN A 114 -10.31 -7.71 1.67
CA GLN A 114 -9.11 -6.97 2.06
C GLN A 114 -9.05 -6.78 3.59
N PRO A 115 -7.87 -6.52 4.19
CA PRO A 115 -6.55 -6.37 3.57
C PRO A 115 -6.00 -7.69 3.03
N TRP A 116 -4.97 -7.62 2.18
CA TRP A 116 -4.27 -8.81 1.71
C TRP A 116 -3.74 -9.64 2.88
N ARG A 117 -4.01 -10.95 2.82
CA ARG A 117 -3.46 -11.95 3.73
C ARG A 117 -2.83 -13.04 2.87
N GLU A 118 -1.56 -13.33 3.12
CA GLU A 118 -0.82 -14.43 2.49
C GLU A 118 -1.45 -15.80 2.82
#